data_AF-A0AAT9GAF7-F1
#
_entry.id   AF-A0AAT9GAF7-F1
#
_cell.length_a   1.000
_cell.length_b   1.000
_cell.length_c   1.000
_cell.angle_alpha   90.00
_cell.angle_beta   90.00
_cell.angle_gamma   90.00
#
_symmetry.space_group_name_H-M   'P 1'
#
loop_
_entity.id
_entity.type
_entity.pdbx_description
1 polymer ?
#
loop_
_entity_poly.entity_id
_entity_poly.type
_entity_poly.pdbx_seq_one_letter_code
_entity_poly.pdbx_strand_id
1 'polypeptide(L)' 'MFALAPASATISDINRDLITTYAVIKHEPQELIKLLAKHKVNHCEEYYYKIRKQFING' A
#
# COMPACT_ATOMS: atom_id res chain seq x y z
N MET A 1 -3.62 16.24 -7.48
CA MET A 1 -4.39 15.14 -8.11
C MET A 1 -5.71 14.90 -7.38
N PHE A 2 -5.71 14.45 -6.12
CA PHE A 2 -6.95 14.17 -5.39
C PHE A 2 -7.89 15.38 -5.25
N ALA A 3 -7.37 16.55 -4.86
CA ALA A 3 -8.16 17.78 -4.78
C ALA A 3 -8.63 18.32 -6.15
N LEU A 4 -7.96 17.92 -7.24
CA LEU A 4 -8.28 18.36 -8.61
C LEU A 4 -9.32 17.44 -9.28
N ALA A 5 -9.47 16.20 -8.82
CA ALA A 5 -10.40 15.19 -9.30
C ALA A 5 -10.64 15.20 -10.84
N PRO A 6 -9.59 15.19 -11.68
CA PRO A 6 -9.77 15.28 -13.12
C PRO A 6 -10.42 14.00 -13.68
N ALA A 7 -11.17 14.13 -14.78
CA ALA A 7 -11.79 12.99 -15.46
C ALA A 7 -10.75 12.00 -16.05
N SER A 8 -9.56 12.50 -16.39
CA SER A 8 -8.42 11.69 -16.82
C SER A 8 -7.11 12.35 -16.38
N ALA A 9 -6.17 11.55 -15.89
CA ALA A 9 -4.84 12.00 -15.50
C ALA A 9 -3.84 10.84 -15.58
N THR A 10 -2.59 11.20 -15.87
CA THR A 10 -1.43 10.30 -15.74
C THR A 10 -0.68 10.66 -14.45
N ILE A 11 -0.39 9.67 -13.63
CA ILE A 11 0.42 9.81 -12.42
C ILE A 11 1.71 9.01 -12.63
N SER A 12 2.85 9.61 -12.29
CA SER A 12 4.15 8.95 -12.33
C SER A 12 4.99 9.41 -11.15
N ASP A 13 5.88 8.53 -10.70
CA ASP A 13 6.86 8.77 -9.65
C ASP A 13 8.03 7.82 -9.87
N ILE A 14 9.24 8.21 -9.45
CA ILE A 14 10.43 7.35 -9.54
C ILE A 14 10.39 6.21 -8.52
N ASN A 15 9.66 6.39 -7.42
CA ASN A 15 9.47 5.37 -6.40
C ASN A 15 8.46 4.32 -6.89
N ARG A 16 8.98 3.14 -7.26
CA ARG A 16 8.17 2.00 -7.72
C ARG A 16 7.17 1.51 -6.68
N ASP A 17 7.52 1.56 -5.40
CA ASP A 17 6.61 1.13 -4.33
C ASP A 17 5.41 2.07 -4.21
N LEU A 18 5.62 3.38 -4.45
CA LEU A 18 4.53 4.34 -4.50
C LEU A 18 3.61 4.06 -5.68
N ILE A 19 4.15 3.85 -6.89
CA ILE A 19 3.35 3.52 -8.07
C ILE A 19 2.58 2.21 -7.87
N THR A 20 3.22 1.20 -7.29
CA THR A 20 2.58 -0.08 -6.94
C THR A 20 1.44 0.12 -5.95
N THR A 21 1.64 0.96 -4.93
CA THR A 21 0.61 1.30 -3.94
C THR A 21 -0.64 1.89 -4.61
N TYR A 22 -0.48 2.85 -5.53
CA TYR A 22 -1.60 3.42 -6.27
C TYR A 22 -2.28 2.40 -7.20
N ALA A 23 -1.50 1.53 -7.84
CA ALA A 23 -2.06 0.47 -8.70
C ALA A 23 -2.92 -0.51 -7.90
N VAL A 24 -2.45 -0.96 -6.73
CA VAL A 24 -3.21 -1.86 -5.84
C VAL A 24 -4.47 -1.18 -5.34
N ILE A 25 -4.42 0.09 -4.93
CA ILE A 25 -5.62 0.86 -4.54
C ILE A 25 -6.64 0.91 -5.68
N LYS A 26 -6.18 1.06 -6.93
CA LYS A 26 -7.04 1.13 -8.11
C LYS A 26 -7.67 -0.22 -8.48
N HIS A 27 -6.92 -1.31 -8.36
CA HIS A 27 -7.29 -2.60 -8.96
C HIS A 27 -7.74 -3.65 -7.93
N GLU A 28 -7.20 -3.63 -6.71
CA GLU A 28 -7.45 -4.65 -5.67
C GLU A 28 -7.79 -4.01 -4.29
N PRO A 29 -8.75 -3.07 -4.22
CA PRO A 29 -8.99 -2.32 -2.99
C PRO A 29 -9.51 -3.20 -1.84
N GLN A 30 -10.31 -4.24 -2.12
CA GLN A 30 -10.91 -5.08 -1.08
C GLN A 30 -9.86 -5.98 -0.41
N GLU A 31 -8.96 -6.56 -1.20
CA GLU A 31 -7.85 -7.39 -0.77
C GLU A 31 -6.86 -6.55 0.05
N LEU A 32 -6.56 -5.33 -0.40
CA LEU A 32 -5.78 -4.36 0.36
C LEU A 32 -6.43 -4.07 1.73
N ILE A 33 -7.74 -3.78 1.77
CA ILE A 33 -8.46 -3.50 3.01
C ILE A 33 -8.40 -4.70 3.97
N LYS A 34 -8.61 -5.93 3.48
CA LYS A 34 -8.51 -7.16 4.28
C LYS A 34 -7.10 -7.33 4.88
N LEU A 35 -6.05 -7.09 4.08
CA LEU A 35 -4.67 -7.19 4.52
C LEU A 35 -4.32 -6.13 5.57
N LEU A 36 -4.75 -4.88 5.36
CA LEU A 36 -4.59 -3.80 6.33
C LEU A 36 -5.31 -4.10 7.65
N ALA A 37 -6.52 -4.66 7.59
CA ALA A 37 -7.24 -5.08 8.79
C ALA A 37 -6.49 -6.17 9.58
N LYS A 38 -5.89 -7.16 8.88
CA LYS A 38 -5.03 -8.17 9.51
C LYS A 38 -3.82 -7.54 10.21
N HIS A 39 -3.15 -6.58 9.57
CA HIS A 39 -2.02 -5.90 10.20
C HIS A 39 -2.44 -5.05 11.41
N LYS A 40 -3.61 -4.40 11.34
CA LYS A 40 -4.18 -3.64 12.45
C LYS A 40 -4.48 -4.53 13.66
N VAL A 41 -5.07 -5.70 13.46
CA VAL A 41 -5.39 -6.65 14.54
C VAL A 41 -4.12 -7.17 15.23
N ASN A 42 -3.05 -7.40 14.47
CA ASN A 42 -1.79 -7.92 15.00
C ASN A 42 -0.80 -6.83 15.43
N HIS A 43 -1.22 -5.57 15.52
CA HIS A 43 -0.32 -4.45 15.72
C HIS A 43 0.39 -4.51 17.10
N CYS A 44 1.69 -4.75 17.06
CA CYS A 44 2.63 -4.55 18.16
C CYS A 44 4.05 -4.34 17.60
N GLU A 45 4.99 -3.98 18.46
CA GLU A 45 6.39 -3.73 18.09
C GLU A 45 7.04 -4.97 17.45
N GLU A 46 6.89 -6.13 18.08
CA GLU A 46 7.47 -7.39 17.61
C GLU A 46 6.91 -7.79 16.24
N TYR A 47 5.60 -7.59 16.04
CA TYR A 47 4.94 -7.85 14.77
C TYR A 47 5.44 -6.91 13.67
N TYR A 48 5.57 -5.62 13.96
CA TYR A 48 6.11 -4.64 13.01
C TYR A 48 7.52 -5.04 12.54
N TYR A 49 8.43 -5.35 13.47
CA TYR A 49 9.79 -5.77 13.11
C TYR A 49 9.81 -7.12 12.38
N LYS A 50 8.90 -8.05 12.69
CA LYS A 50 8.73 -9.30 11.94
C LYS A 50 8.37 -9.04 10.48
N ILE A 51 7.34 -8.23 10.21
CA ILE A 51 6.92 -7.92 8.84
C ILE A 51 8.01 -7.14 8.10
N ARG A 52 8.65 -6.17 8.75
CA ARG A 52 9.76 -5.41 8.16
C ARG A 52 10.93 -6.32 7.73
N LYS A 53 11.27 -7.35 8.52
CA LYS A 53 12.31 -8.32 8.13
C LYS A 53 11.92 -9.12 6.87
N GLN A 54 10.64 -9.45 6.69
CA GLN A 54 10.17 -10.14 5.49
C GLN A 54 10.33 -9.27 4.24
N PHE A 55 10.15 -7.95 4.37
CA PHE A 55 10.35 -7.01 3.27
C PHE A 55 11.83 -6.80 2.91
N ILE A 56 12.73 -6.83 3.90
CA ILE A 56 14.18 -6.66 3.67
C ILE A 56 14.83 -7.91 3.04
N ASN A 57 14.29 -9.08 3.34
CA ASN A 57 14.86 -10.37 2.91
C ASN A 57 14.24 -10.90 1.59
N GLY A 58 13.32 -10.14 0.98
CA GLY A 58 12.64 -10.47 -0.28
C GLY A 58 13.25 -9.76 -1.48
#